data_AF-A0A5A9ZEY1-F1
#
_entry.id   AF-A0A5A9ZEY1-F1
#
_cell.length_a   1.000
_cell.length_b   1.000
_cell.length_c   1.000
_cell.angle_alpha   90.00
_cell.angle_beta   90.00
_cell.angle_gamma   90.00
#
_symmetry.space_group_name_H-M   'P 1'
#
loop_
_entity.id
_entity.type
_entity.pdbx_description
1 polymer ?
#
loop_
_entity_poly.entity_id
_entity_poly.type
_entity_poly.pdbx_seq_one_letter_code
_entity_poly.pdbx_strand_id
1 'polypeptide(L)'
;MMKIRTHKYAELAYPLVHKVQGDSVEAKYRTLALTFPSMIMQSGLAQAIGFLMAKNKEEHKVLLEHIAILLNKKDASVLHHAILKSSVTEYQLLSREALDASAWLKRYTQALLEKQS
;
A
#
# COMPACT_ATOMS: atom_id res chain seq x y z
N MET A 1 -9.07 18.99 -16.36
CA MET A 1 -8.14 18.00 -16.97
C MET A 1 -8.30 16.69 -16.20
N MET A 2 -8.71 15.60 -16.87
CA MET A 2 -8.94 14.31 -16.21
C MET A 2 -7.60 13.75 -15.72
N LYS A 3 -7.34 13.78 -14.41
CA LYS A 3 -6.12 13.19 -13.85
C LYS A 3 -6.22 11.67 -14.00
N ILE A 4 -5.26 11.08 -14.73
CA ILE A 4 -5.14 9.62 -14.89
C ILE A 4 -4.98 9.00 -13.49
N ARG A 5 -5.69 7.91 -13.18
CA ARG A 5 -5.67 7.26 -11.85
C ARG A 5 -4.25 7.03 -11.31
N THR A 6 -3.34 6.59 -12.18
CA THR A 6 -1.94 6.35 -11.84
C THR A 6 -1.20 7.63 -11.42
N HIS A 7 -1.54 8.79 -12.00
CA HIS A 7 -1.00 10.09 -11.59
C HIS A 7 -1.50 10.47 -10.19
N LYS A 8 -2.78 10.22 -9.87
CA LYS A 8 -3.33 10.43 -8.53
C LYS A 8 -2.58 9.59 -7.47
N TYR A 9 -2.28 8.32 -7.77
CA TYR A 9 -1.49 7.49 -6.87
C TYR A 9 -0.09 8.02 -6.66
N ALA A 10 0.57 8.53 -7.72
CA ALA A 10 1.89 9.14 -7.58
C ALA A 10 1.86 10.37 -6.66
N GLU A 11 0.93 11.30 -6.90
CA GLU A 11 0.77 12.52 -6.09
C GLU A 11 0.51 12.21 -4.62
N LEU A 12 -0.34 11.22 -4.34
CA LEU A 12 -0.68 10.83 -2.97
C LEU A 12 0.41 10.01 -2.29
N ALA A 13 1.12 9.14 -3.02
CA ALA A 13 2.12 8.25 -2.44
C ALA A 13 3.39 8.99 -2.00
N TYR A 14 3.79 10.04 -2.73
CA TYR A 14 5.00 10.80 -2.40
C TYR A 14 5.02 11.35 -0.96
N PRO A 15 4.04 12.17 -0.50
CA PRO A 15 4.06 12.72 0.85
C PRO A 15 3.92 11.64 1.93
N LEU A 16 3.27 10.52 1.63
CA LEU A 16 3.15 9.39 2.57
C LEU A 16 4.52 8.73 2.81
N VAL A 17 5.27 8.44 1.76
CA VAL A 17 6.61 7.85 1.89
C VAL A 17 7.61 8.86 2.46
N HIS A 18 7.54 10.12 2.05
CA HIS A 18 8.44 11.16 2.56
C HIS A 18 8.32 11.34 4.09
N LYS A 19 7.11 11.23 4.65
CA LYS A 19 6.90 11.27 6.11
C LYS A 19 7.54 10.12 6.88
N VAL A 20 7.82 8.99 6.22
CA VAL A 20 8.48 7.83 6.83
C VAL A 20 10.00 8.01 6.88
N GLN A 21 10.56 8.93 6.08
CA GLN A 21 11.99 9.20 6.04
C GLN A 21 12.45 9.79 7.39
N GLY A 22 13.46 9.16 8.00
CA GLY A 22 13.96 9.50 9.33
C GLY A 22 13.12 8.94 10.49
N ASP A 23 12.02 8.23 10.24
CA ASP A 23 11.22 7.59 11.29
C ASP A 23 11.90 6.30 11.80
N SER A 24 11.68 5.97 13.07
CA SER A 24 12.02 4.69 13.69
C SER A 24 11.60 3.45 12.89
N VAL A 25 10.53 3.55 12.07
CA VAL A 25 10.02 2.44 11.26
C VAL A 25 10.61 2.38 9.85
N GLU A 26 11.43 3.35 9.43
CA GLU A 26 11.87 3.54 8.04
C GLU A 26 12.36 2.24 7.38
N ALA A 27 13.34 1.59 7.99
CA ALA A 27 13.98 0.42 7.39
C ALA A 27 13.05 -0.78 7.22
N LYS A 28 12.18 -1.01 8.21
CA LYS A 28 11.21 -2.11 8.16
C LYS A 28 10.09 -1.80 7.18
N TYR A 29 9.59 -0.56 7.18
CA TYR A 29 8.62 -0.07 6.20
C TYR A 29 9.18 -0.20 4.79
N ARG A 30 10.44 0.20 4.56
CA ARG A 30 11.11 0.08 3.27
C ARG A 30 11.09 -1.36 2.78
N THR A 31 11.58 -2.30 3.57
CA THR A 31 11.60 -3.72 3.23
C THR A 31 10.21 -4.24 2.86
N LEU A 32 9.20 -3.86 3.65
CA LEU A 32 7.82 -4.25 3.45
C LEU A 32 7.22 -3.66 2.16
N ALA A 33 7.33 -2.34 1.95
CA ALA A 33 6.80 -1.65 0.78
C ALA A 33 7.44 -2.11 -0.54
N LEU A 34 8.73 -2.50 -0.52
CA LEU A 34 9.40 -3.05 -1.71
C LEU A 34 8.86 -4.41 -2.16
N THR A 35 8.39 -5.21 -1.20
CA THR A 35 7.94 -6.60 -1.43
C THR A 35 6.43 -6.71 -1.54
N PHE A 36 5.68 -5.72 -1.05
CA PHE A 36 4.23 -5.74 -1.00
C PHE A 36 3.53 -5.89 -2.36
N PRO A 37 3.97 -5.24 -3.46
CA PRO A 37 3.36 -5.49 -4.78
C PRO A 37 3.48 -6.96 -5.21
N SER A 38 4.63 -7.59 -4.95
CA SER A 38 4.83 -9.01 -5.24
C SER A 38 3.95 -9.89 -4.36
N MET A 39 3.74 -9.52 -3.10
CA MET A 39 2.82 -10.21 -2.20
C MET A 39 1.39 -10.21 -2.76
N ILE A 40 0.89 -9.06 -3.21
CA ILE A 40 -0.43 -8.96 -3.85
C ILE A 40 -0.51 -9.88 -5.08
N MET A 41 0.53 -9.92 -5.92
CA MET A 41 0.55 -10.76 -7.12
C MET A 41 0.56 -12.26 -6.80
N GLN A 42 1.24 -12.67 -5.73
CA GLN A 42 1.44 -14.08 -5.39
C GLN A 42 0.29 -14.67 -4.56
N SER A 43 -0.23 -13.93 -3.58
CA SER A 43 -1.26 -14.41 -2.64
C SER A 43 -2.62 -13.73 -2.83
N GLY A 44 -2.70 -12.70 -3.66
CA GLY A 44 -3.91 -11.90 -3.83
C GLY A 44 -4.08 -10.82 -2.77
N LEU A 45 -4.93 -9.84 -3.07
CA LEU A 45 -5.14 -8.67 -2.23
C LEU A 45 -5.66 -9.02 -0.82
N ALA A 46 -6.63 -9.94 -0.72
CA ALA A 46 -7.22 -10.32 0.56
C ALA A 46 -6.17 -10.87 1.54
N GLN A 47 -5.31 -11.78 1.08
CA GLN A 47 -4.28 -12.38 1.92
C GLN A 47 -3.16 -11.37 2.23
N ALA A 48 -2.76 -10.54 1.28
CA ALA A 48 -1.75 -9.49 1.50
C ALA A 48 -2.20 -8.48 2.58
N ILE A 49 -3.46 -8.03 2.54
CA ILE A 49 -4.03 -7.13 3.56
C ILE A 49 -4.18 -7.86 4.90
N GLY A 50 -4.69 -9.09 4.89
CA GLY A 50 -4.79 -9.92 6.09
C GLY A 50 -3.44 -10.15 6.78
N PHE A 51 -2.36 -10.31 6.02
CA PHE A 51 -1.01 -10.40 6.55
C PHE A 51 -0.58 -9.14 7.30
N LEU A 52 -0.80 -7.94 6.72
CA LEU A 52 -0.49 -6.67 7.39
C LEU A 52 -1.26 -6.53 8.70
N MET A 53 -2.56 -6.85 8.68
CA MET A 53 -3.43 -6.81 9.86
C MET A 53 -2.99 -7.80 10.93
N ALA A 54 -2.60 -9.02 10.55
CA ALA A 54 -2.18 -10.06 11.48
C ALA A 54 -0.83 -9.75 12.14
N LYS A 55 0.11 -9.13 11.40
CA LYS A 55 1.42 -8.75 11.96
C LYS A 55 1.32 -7.58 12.93
N ASN A 56 0.47 -6.59 12.64
CA ASN A 56 0.10 -5.48 13.52
C ASN A 56 1.28 -4.72 14.18
N LYS A 57 2.45 -4.71 13.56
CA LYS A 57 3.59 -3.87 13.97
C LYS A 57 3.44 -2.49 13.35
N GLU A 58 4.14 -1.49 13.89
CA GLU A 58 4.03 -0.10 13.44
C GLU A 58 4.26 0.06 11.94
N GLU A 59 5.31 -0.56 11.36
CA GLU A 59 5.55 -0.50 9.91
C GLU A 59 4.42 -1.12 9.07
N HIS A 60 3.73 -2.13 9.61
CA HIS A 60 2.63 -2.82 8.92
C HIS A 60 1.36 -1.98 8.98
N LYS A 61 1.10 -1.33 10.13
CA LYS A 61 -0.01 -0.38 10.30
C LYS A 61 0.15 0.81 9.37
N VAL A 62 1.35 1.40 9.32
CA VAL A 62 1.67 2.54 8.45
C VAL A 62 1.45 2.16 6.98
N LEU A 63 1.98 1.02 6.52
CA LEU A 63 1.75 0.58 5.14
C LEU A 63 0.27 0.31 4.85
N LEU A 64 -0.44 -0.34 5.77
CA LEU A 64 -1.86 -0.63 5.61
C LEU A 64 -2.69 0.65 5.48
N GLU A 65 -2.39 1.66 6.30
CA GLU A 65 -3.03 2.97 6.23
C GLU A 65 -2.71 3.69 4.91
N HIS A 66 -1.45 3.65 4.45
CA HIS A 66 -1.08 4.21 3.15
C HIS A 66 -1.86 3.58 1.99
N ILE A 67 -2.04 2.26 2.01
CA ILE A 67 -2.84 1.56 1.00
C ILE A 67 -4.32 1.97 1.08
N ALA A 68 -4.89 2.10 2.27
CA ALA A 68 -6.26 2.58 2.45
C ALA A 68 -6.45 3.99 1.87
N ILE A 69 -5.54 4.91 2.20
CA ILE A 69 -5.55 6.29 1.68
C ILE A 69 -5.46 6.30 0.16
N LEU A 70 -4.52 5.55 -0.43
CA LEU A 70 -4.35 5.50 -1.88
C LEU A 70 -5.60 4.95 -2.57
N LEU A 71 -6.23 3.92 -2.01
CA LEU A 71 -7.47 3.33 -2.51
C LEU A 71 -8.73 4.11 -2.13
N ASN A 72 -8.57 5.35 -1.63
CA ASN A 72 -9.66 6.25 -1.26
C ASN A 72 -10.63 5.60 -0.26
N LYS A 73 -10.08 4.85 0.70
CA LYS A 73 -10.80 4.30 1.84
C LYS A 73 -10.53 5.14 3.06
N LYS A 74 -11.52 5.22 3.95
CA LYS A 74 -11.45 6.05 5.16
C LYS A 74 -10.32 5.59 6.10
N ASP A 75 -10.16 4.27 6.21
CA ASP A 75 -9.18 3.63 7.09
C ASP A 75 -8.96 2.17 6.63
N ALA A 76 -8.00 1.52 7.27
CA ALA A 76 -7.66 0.11 7.07
C ALA A 76 -8.85 -0.86 7.25
N SER A 77 -9.77 -0.58 8.19
CA SER A 77 -10.92 -1.43 8.49
C SER A 77 -11.95 -1.39 7.36
N VAL A 78 -12.23 -0.19 6.86
CA VAL A 78 -13.12 0.02 5.71
C VAL A 78 -12.54 -0.62 4.44
N LEU A 79 -11.22 -0.54 4.24
CA LEU A 79 -10.55 -1.25 3.14
C LEU A 79 -10.77 -2.77 3.26
N HIS A 80 -10.47 -3.34 4.42
CA HIS A 80 -10.61 -4.78 4.64
C HIS A 80 -12.06 -5.25 4.46
N HIS A 81 -13.03 -4.50 4.99
CA HIS A 81 -14.44 -4.81 4.81
C HIS A 81 -14.85 -4.78 3.33
N ALA A 82 -14.39 -3.78 2.57
CA ALA A 82 -14.66 -3.69 1.14
C ALA A 82 -14.10 -4.89 0.35
N ILE A 83 -12.92 -5.40 0.73
CA ILE A 83 -12.32 -6.58 0.12
C ILE A 83 -13.15 -7.84 0.40
N LEU A 84 -13.66 -8.01 1.62
CA LEU A 84 -14.44 -9.20 1.98
C LEU A 84 -15.86 -9.21 1.39
N LYS A 85 -16.40 -8.03 1.09
CA LYS A 85 -17.77 -7.87 0.55
C LYS A 85 -17.84 -7.73 -0.96
N SER A 86 -16.70 -7.56 -1.63
CA SER A 86 -16.67 -7.40 -3.08
C SER A 86 -17.12 -8.67 -3.82
N SER A 87 -17.90 -8.47 -4.88
CA SER A 87 -18.08 -9.48 -5.93
C SER A 87 -16.75 -9.78 -6.63
N VAL A 88 -16.70 -10.83 -7.45
CA VAL A 88 -15.50 -11.23 -8.19
C VAL A 88 -14.95 -10.09 -9.06
N THR A 89 -15.82 -9.39 -9.80
CA THR A 89 -15.42 -8.28 -10.68
C THR A 89 -14.87 -7.10 -9.88
N GLU A 90 -15.53 -6.73 -8.79
CA GLU A 90 -15.08 -5.66 -7.91
C GLU A 90 -13.75 -6.00 -7.24
N TYR A 91 -13.57 -7.25 -6.80
CA TYR A 91 -12.33 -7.74 -6.21
C TYR A 91 -11.17 -7.70 -7.21
N GLN A 92 -11.41 -8.10 -8.46
CA GLN A 92 -10.41 -8.03 -9.53
C GLN A 92 -10.00 -6.59 -9.84
N LEU A 93 -10.95 -5.66 -9.89
CA LEU A 93 -10.68 -4.24 -10.08
C LEU A 93 -9.87 -3.69 -8.90
N LEU A 94 -10.34 -3.92 -7.67
CA LEU A 94 -9.68 -3.46 -6.45
C LEU A 94 -8.26 -4.04 -6.31
N SER A 95 -8.05 -5.29 -6.71
CA SER A 95 -6.72 -5.93 -6.73
C SER A 95 -5.77 -5.24 -7.70
N ARG A 96 -6.24 -4.88 -8.91
CA ARG A 96 -5.44 -4.12 -9.88
C ARG A 96 -5.12 -2.71 -9.37
N GLU A 97 -6.08 -2.06 -8.75
CA GLU A 97 -5.88 -0.73 -8.15
C GLU A 97 -4.89 -0.75 -7.00
N ALA A 98 -4.96 -1.76 -6.12
CA ALA A 98 -4.00 -1.96 -5.05
C ALA A 98 -2.59 -2.25 -5.58
N LEU A 99 -2.48 -3.00 -6.68
CA LEU A 99 -1.20 -3.25 -7.33
C LEU A 99 -0.60 -1.95 -7.93
N ASP A 100 -1.40 -1.16 -8.63
CA ASP A 100 -0.98 0.15 -9.17
C ASP A 100 -0.55 1.12 -8.06
N ALA A 101 -1.32 1.18 -6.97
CA ALA A 101 -1.05 2.03 -5.81
C ALA A 101 0.24 1.60 -5.07
N SER A 102 0.37 0.30 -4.77
CA SER A 102 1.55 -0.24 -4.10
C SER A 102 2.83 -0.12 -4.94
N ALA A 103 2.72 -0.17 -6.27
CA ALA A 103 3.85 0.08 -7.16
C ALA A 103 4.41 1.51 -7.01
N TRP A 104 3.56 2.53 -6.80
CA TRP A 104 4.02 3.89 -6.52
C TRP A 104 4.67 4.04 -5.15
N LEU A 105 4.13 3.38 -4.11
CA LEU A 105 4.80 3.32 -2.81
C LEU A 105 6.18 2.69 -2.96
N LYS A 106 6.30 1.55 -3.65
CA LYS A 106 7.59 0.92 -3.95
C LYS A 106 8.57 1.89 -4.62
N ARG A 107 8.15 2.59 -5.69
CA ARG A 107 9.02 3.54 -6.42
C ARG A 107 9.55 4.65 -5.52
N TYR A 108 8.68 5.31 -4.76
CA TYR A 108 9.13 6.37 -3.85
C TYR A 108 9.93 5.84 -2.67
N THR A 109 9.61 4.64 -2.18
CA THR A 109 10.41 3.96 -1.17
C THR A 109 11.83 3.67 -1.67
N GLN A 110 12.00 3.24 -2.92
CA GLN A 110 13.32 3.05 -3.52
C GLN A 110 14.10 4.37 -3.68
N ALA A 111 13.40 5.46 -3.96
CA ALA A 111 14.01 6.76 -4.24
C ALA A 111 14.34 7.57 -2.97
N LEU A 112 13.52 7.47 -1.92
CA LEU A 112 13.59 8.34 -0.75
C LEU A 112 14.17 7.67 0.50
N LEU A 113 13.95 6.37 0.69
CA LEU A 113 14.32 5.68 1.93
C LEU A 113 15.65 4.96 1.79
N GLU A 114 16.54 5.15 2.77
CA GLU A 114 17.90 4.63 2.71
C GLU A 114 17.90 3.09 2.76
N LYS A 115 18.78 2.49 1.96
CA LYS A 115 19.03 1.05 2.06
C LYS A 115 19.92 0.85 3.28
N GLN A 116 19.40 0.20 4.33
CA GLN A 116 20.27 -0.32 5.39
C GLN A 116 21.31 -1.24 4.75
N SER A 117 22.58 -0.84 4.87
CA SER A 117 23.76 -1.56 4.40
C SER A 117 24.15 -2.64 5.40
#